data_AF-A0A956RCF2-F1
#
_entry.id   AF-A0A956RCF2-F1
#
_cell.length_a   1.000
_cell.length_b   1.000
_cell.length_c   1.000
_cell.angle_alpha   90.00
_cell.angle_beta   90.00
_cell.angle_gamma   90.00
#
_symmetry.space_group_name_H-M   'P 1'
#
loop_
_entity.id
_entity.type
_entity.pdbx_description
1 polymer ?
#
loop_
_entity_poly.entity_id
_entity_poly.type
_entity_poly.pdbx_seq_one_letter_code
_entity_poly.pdbx_strand_id
1 'polypeptide(L)'
;CDPAEPLEPDDPRNVDLDALTDESPRGVVWAERVARRFELSTKPQYMLFTGLPGSGKSTELRRLLKRLADPSQANLLPVLIDADQAMDLANPIDVPEIVAVVVNEVERAVLSSEGRDPDRALEEGYLSRVWAWLNSEIDLRSVGTSVTGANLAIELKNRPSFRQEVRSAVAARLTRFLDDARAYVAGLEERLRAATGRAGLVVALDSLEKLRGMSTNWESVIDSAERVFGQHAEHVRLPIHTVYTVPAALVARQKHVEFMPAIKVADRDGRPNPVGINGLRRLVEQRIPEEARAELFGSGEQQLRLLEHMIRRSGGYLRELVRSLRE
;
A
#
# COMPACT_ATOMS: atom_id res chain seq x y z
N CYS A 1 13.21 5.22 18.33
CA CYS A 1 12.02 5.17 17.44
C CYS A 1 12.41 5.70 16.06
N ASP A 2 12.16 4.96 14.96
CA ASP A 2 12.37 5.40 13.58
C ASP A 2 11.06 5.84 12.91
N PRO A 3 10.92 7.12 12.49
CA PRO A 3 9.71 7.58 11.80
C PRO A 3 9.54 7.02 10.39
N ALA A 4 10.58 6.39 9.82
CA ALA A 4 10.52 5.72 8.52
C ALA A 4 10.10 4.24 8.64
N GLU A 5 10.18 3.64 9.82
CA GLU A 5 9.81 2.25 10.09
C GLU A 5 8.28 2.14 10.27
N PRO A 6 7.55 1.44 9.38
CA PRO A 6 6.16 1.12 9.63
C PRO A 6 6.07 0.09 10.76
N LEU A 7 5.12 0.29 11.68
CA LEU A 7 4.88 -0.65 12.78
C LEU A 7 3.72 -1.58 12.44
N GLU A 8 3.88 -2.86 12.80
CA GLU A 8 2.79 -3.83 12.79
C GLU A 8 1.70 -3.45 13.81
N PRO A 9 0.43 -3.82 13.59
CA PRO A 9 -0.67 -3.46 14.49
C PRO A 9 -0.52 -3.99 15.92
N ASP A 10 0.22 -5.08 16.10
CA ASP A 10 0.51 -5.76 17.37
C ASP A 10 1.90 -5.42 17.95
N ASP A 11 2.68 -4.58 17.27
CA ASP A 11 3.95 -4.08 17.82
C ASP A 11 3.67 -3.28 19.12
N PRO A 12 4.37 -3.54 20.24
CA PRO A 12 4.17 -2.82 21.50
C PRO A 12 4.36 -1.29 21.40
N ARG A 13 5.10 -0.81 20.40
CA ARG A 13 5.34 0.61 20.09
C ARG A 13 4.20 1.21 19.26
N ASN A 14 3.32 0.37 18.70
CA ASN A 14 2.13 0.79 17.98
C ASN A 14 1.08 1.30 18.96
N VAL A 15 0.54 2.48 18.68
CA VAL A 15 -0.57 3.02 19.43
C VAL A 15 -1.71 3.19 18.45
N ASP A 16 -2.82 2.50 18.70
CA ASP A 16 -4.06 2.65 17.94
C ASP A 16 -4.71 3.99 18.28
N LEU A 17 -4.19 5.05 17.66
CA LEU A 17 -4.60 6.42 17.92
C LEU A 17 -6.10 6.59 17.78
N ASP A 18 -6.72 5.94 16.79
CA ASP A 18 -8.13 6.07 16.50
C ASP A 18 -9.04 5.38 17.53
N ALA A 19 -8.50 4.42 18.29
CA ALA A 19 -9.20 3.70 19.36
C ALA A 19 -8.74 4.09 20.79
N LEU A 20 -7.85 5.08 20.94
CA LEU A 20 -7.30 5.49 22.25
C LEU A 20 -8.33 6.12 23.20
N THR A 21 -9.37 6.73 22.63
CA THR A 21 -10.40 7.52 23.30
C THR A 21 -11.75 7.28 22.65
N ASP A 22 -12.85 7.61 23.33
CA ASP A 22 -14.21 7.47 22.77
C ASP A 22 -14.40 8.30 21.49
N GLU A 23 -13.63 9.38 21.35
CA GLU A 23 -13.53 10.18 20.12
C GLU A 23 -12.19 9.93 19.43
N SER A 24 -12.18 9.60 18.13
CA SER A 24 -10.93 9.44 17.39
C SER A 24 -10.18 10.79 17.27
N PRO A 25 -8.86 10.85 17.58
CA PRO A 25 -7.98 11.98 17.31
C PRO A 25 -7.96 12.48 15.86
N ARG A 26 -8.28 11.61 14.90
CA ARG A 26 -8.43 11.94 13.47
C ARG A 26 -9.86 12.35 13.10
N GLY A 27 -10.80 12.29 14.05
CA GLY A 27 -12.23 12.48 13.85
C GLY A 27 -12.93 11.31 13.16
N VAL A 28 -12.18 10.27 12.78
CA VAL A 28 -12.69 9.07 12.12
C VAL A 28 -11.75 7.90 12.39
N VAL A 29 -12.32 6.73 12.71
CA VAL A 29 -11.56 5.48 12.71
C VAL A 29 -11.42 5.02 11.27
N TRP A 30 -10.30 5.39 10.63
CA TRP A 30 -10.15 5.23 9.18
C TRP A 30 -10.29 3.77 8.75
N ALA A 31 -9.60 2.85 9.42
CA ALA A 31 -9.61 1.43 9.10
C ALA A 31 -11.01 0.84 9.21
N GLU A 32 -11.79 1.19 10.22
CA GLU A 32 -13.17 0.71 10.37
C GLU A 32 -14.10 1.25 9.29
N ARG A 33 -14.03 2.56 9.01
CA ARG A 33 -14.86 3.18 7.97
C ARG A 33 -14.59 2.53 6.61
N VAL A 34 -13.32 2.28 6.29
CA VAL A 34 -12.94 1.62 5.05
C VAL A 34 -13.35 0.15 5.08
N ALA A 35 -13.09 -0.60 6.15
CA ALA A 35 -13.44 -2.01 6.24
C ALA A 35 -14.92 -2.26 5.99
N ARG A 36 -15.82 -1.44 6.55
CA ARG A 36 -17.27 -1.55 6.31
C ARG A 36 -17.64 -1.46 4.83
N ARG A 37 -16.94 -0.64 4.04
CA ARG A 37 -17.17 -0.52 2.59
C ARG A 37 -16.84 -1.82 1.86
N PHE A 38 -15.83 -2.56 2.32
CA PHE A 38 -15.42 -3.83 1.74
C PHE A 38 -16.32 -4.96 2.23
N GLU A 39 -16.58 -5.02 3.54
CA GLU A 39 -17.46 -6.00 4.21
C GLU A 39 -18.89 -6.02 3.63
N LEU A 40 -19.46 -4.84 3.34
CA LEU A 40 -20.86 -4.72 2.88
C LEU A 40 -21.01 -4.83 1.36
N SER A 41 -19.92 -4.92 0.61
CA SER A 41 -19.98 -4.90 -0.85
C SER A 41 -20.12 -6.30 -1.45
N THR A 42 -21.10 -6.48 -2.32
CA THR A 42 -21.25 -7.71 -3.13
C THR A 42 -20.39 -7.71 -4.39
N LYS A 43 -19.69 -6.60 -4.68
CA LYS A 43 -18.79 -6.45 -5.83
C LYS A 43 -17.36 -6.14 -5.37
N PRO A 44 -16.34 -6.51 -6.16
CA PRO A 44 -14.97 -6.07 -5.93
C PRO A 44 -14.88 -4.55 -5.74
N GLN A 45 -14.25 -4.13 -4.65
CA GLN A 45 -14.02 -2.71 -4.36
C GLN A 45 -12.64 -2.29 -4.88
N TYR A 46 -12.59 -1.14 -5.52
CA TYR A 46 -11.36 -0.45 -5.90
C TYR A 46 -11.27 0.86 -5.14
N MET A 47 -10.17 1.06 -4.42
CA MET A 47 -9.92 2.25 -3.63
C MET A 47 -8.52 2.78 -3.86
N LEU A 48 -8.43 4.07 -4.18
CA LEU A 48 -7.19 4.83 -4.10
C LEU A 48 -7.06 5.42 -2.71
N PHE A 49 -5.88 5.28 -2.12
CA PHE A 49 -5.60 5.70 -0.75
C PHE A 49 -4.37 6.61 -0.70
N THR A 50 -4.43 7.70 0.05
CA THR A 50 -3.27 8.56 0.25
C THR A 50 -3.33 9.31 1.57
N GLY A 51 -2.28 10.07 1.84
CA GLY A 51 -2.04 10.82 3.06
C GLY A 51 -0.60 11.29 3.09
N LEU A 52 -0.31 12.22 4.00
CA LEU A 52 1.03 12.80 4.10
C LEU A 52 2.08 11.71 4.43
N PRO A 53 3.33 11.82 3.96
CA PRO A 53 4.38 10.86 4.27
C PRO A 53 4.54 10.60 5.77
N GLY A 54 4.59 9.34 6.23
CA GLY A 54 4.74 9.07 7.68
C GLY A 54 3.56 9.51 8.55
N SER A 55 2.37 9.73 7.96
CA SER A 55 1.11 9.88 8.70
C SER A 55 0.60 8.57 9.32
N GLY A 56 1.24 7.43 9.03
CA GLY A 56 0.85 6.10 9.53
C GLY A 56 0.08 5.24 8.53
N LYS A 57 0.07 5.60 7.23
CA LYS A 57 -0.73 4.89 6.19
C LYS A 57 -0.49 3.39 6.18
N SER A 58 0.76 2.98 6.12
CA SER A 58 1.16 1.56 6.09
C SER A 58 0.70 0.80 7.33
N THR A 59 0.66 1.47 8.50
CA THR A 59 0.15 0.89 9.74
C THR A 59 -1.38 0.77 9.71
N GLU A 60 -2.11 1.80 9.28
CA GLU A 60 -3.56 1.74 9.14
C GLU A 60 -4.02 0.75 8.08
N LEU A 61 -3.25 0.60 7.00
CA LEU A 61 -3.50 -0.38 5.96
C LEU A 61 -3.36 -1.81 6.49
N ARG A 62 -2.33 -2.08 7.30
CA ARG A 62 -2.21 -3.37 8.02
C ARG A 62 -3.36 -3.60 8.98
N ARG A 63 -3.81 -2.56 9.71
CA ARG A 63 -4.99 -2.65 10.59
C ARG A 63 -6.26 -2.99 9.82
N LEU A 64 -6.48 -2.36 8.67
CA LEU A 64 -7.56 -2.67 7.74
C LEU A 64 -7.49 -4.13 7.28
N LEU A 65 -6.33 -4.58 6.78
CA LEU A 65 -6.15 -5.95 6.30
C LEU A 65 -6.38 -6.98 7.41
N LYS A 66 -5.88 -6.74 8.63
CA LYS A 66 -6.10 -7.61 9.79
C LYS A 66 -7.59 -7.77 10.10
N ARG A 67 -8.36 -6.67 10.04
CA ARG A 67 -9.82 -6.71 10.22
C ARG A 67 -10.51 -7.49 9.11
N LEU A 68 -10.16 -7.24 7.85
CA LEU A 68 -10.75 -7.95 6.71
C LEU A 68 -10.39 -9.44 6.70
N ALA A 69 -9.28 -9.82 7.32
CA ALA A 69 -8.85 -11.21 7.46
C ALA A 69 -9.56 -12.00 8.55
N ASP A 70 -10.26 -11.32 9.47
CA ASP A 70 -10.94 -11.93 10.59
C ASP A 70 -12.09 -12.85 10.10
N PRO A 71 -12.07 -14.15 10.45
CA PRO A 71 -13.12 -15.10 10.06
C PRO A 71 -14.53 -14.74 10.58
N SER A 72 -14.62 -13.96 11.65
CA SER A 72 -15.89 -13.46 12.19
C SER A 72 -16.42 -12.21 11.48
N GLN A 73 -15.61 -11.62 10.60
CA GLN A 73 -15.94 -10.43 9.80
C GLN A 73 -16.02 -10.80 8.31
N ALA A 74 -15.13 -10.26 7.47
CA ALA A 74 -15.16 -10.51 6.02
C ALA A 74 -14.49 -11.83 5.60
N ASN A 75 -13.63 -12.43 6.44
CA ASN A 75 -12.89 -13.66 6.15
C ASN A 75 -12.15 -13.65 4.79
N LEU A 76 -11.57 -12.52 4.41
CA LEU A 76 -10.78 -12.39 3.18
C LEU A 76 -9.33 -12.86 3.41
N LEU A 77 -8.64 -13.32 2.37
CA LEU A 77 -7.19 -13.47 2.41
C LEU A 77 -6.54 -12.10 2.10
N PRO A 78 -5.82 -11.49 3.07
CA PRO A 78 -5.10 -10.24 2.81
C PRO A 78 -3.79 -10.50 2.06
N VAL A 79 -3.52 -9.67 1.05
CA VAL A 79 -2.26 -9.66 0.30
C VAL A 79 -1.68 -8.25 0.39
N LEU A 80 -0.64 -8.08 1.20
CA LEU A 80 0.08 -6.81 1.32
C LEU A 80 1.31 -6.82 0.43
N ILE A 81 1.39 -5.88 -0.49
CA ILE A 81 2.50 -5.72 -1.44
C ILE A 81 3.19 -4.40 -1.13
N ASP A 82 4.50 -4.43 -0.86
CA ASP A 82 5.31 -3.22 -0.75
C ASP A 82 5.85 -2.85 -2.13
N ALA A 83 5.32 -1.77 -2.72
CA ALA A 83 5.75 -1.33 -4.04
C ALA A 83 7.23 -0.92 -4.09
N ASP A 84 7.82 -0.53 -2.95
CA ASP A 84 9.24 -0.18 -2.84
C ASP A 84 10.17 -1.40 -3.07
N GLN A 85 9.66 -2.60 -2.75
CA GLN A 85 10.35 -3.87 -2.97
C GLN A 85 10.00 -4.52 -4.32
N ALA A 86 8.76 -4.30 -4.78
CA ALA A 86 8.22 -4.99 -5.94
C ALA A 86 8.38 -4.22 -7.27
N MET A 87 8.61 -2.90 -7.23
CA MET A 87 8.56 -2.03 -8.41
C MET A 87 9.72 -1.01 -8.45
N ASP A 88 10.02 -0.49 -9.64
CA ASP A 88 11.00 0.57 -9.83
C ASP A 88 10.34 1.95 -9.68
N LEU A 89 10.20 2.42 -8.44
CA LEU A 89 9.54 3.69 -8.10
C LEU A 89 10.36 4.94 -8.48
N ALA A 90 11.58 4.77 -9.01
CA ALA A 90 12.39 5.87 -9.52
C ALA A 90 12.06 6.22 -10.98
N ASN A 91 11.31 5.38 -11.68
CA ASN A 91 10.97 5.52 -13.10
C ASN A 91 9.46 5.57 -13.35
N PRO A 92 9.01 6.06 -14.52
CA PRO A 92 7.60 6.03 -14.89
C PRO A 92 7.01 4.62 -14.88
N ILE A 93 5.85 4.50 -14.23
CA ILE A 93 5.07 3.26 -14.14
C ILE A 93 4.05 3.16 -15.28
N ASP A 94 3.55 1.95 -15.50
CA ASP A 94 2.48 1.69 -16.45
C ASP A 94 1.52 0.62 -15.92
N VAL A 95 0.31 0.58 -16.50
CA VAL A 95 -0.78 -0.33 -16.12
C VAL A 95 -0.33 -1.81 -16.09
N PRO A 96 0.36 -2.34 -17.12
CA PRO A 96 0.73 -3.75 -17.12
C PRO A 96 1.65 -4.15 -15.97
N GLU A 97 2.51 -3.24 -15.53
CA GLU A 97 3.47 -3.50 -14.46
C GLU A 97 2.76 -3.69 -13.11
N ILE A 98 1.81 -2.80 -12.80
CA ILE A 98 1.00 -2.92 -11.58
C ILE A 98 0.18 -4.20 -11.60
N VAL A 99 -0.49 -4.49 -12.72
CA VAL A 99 -1.31 -5.71 -12.85
C VAL A 99 -0.43 -6.95 -12.70
N ALA A 100 0.71 -7.01 -13.38
CA ALA A 100 1.65 -8.14 -13.29
C ALA A 100 2.12 -8.38 -11.85
N VAL A 101 2.52 -7.33 -11.13
CA VAL A 101 2.95 -7.42 -9.73
C VAL A 101 1.81 -7.92 -8.84
N VAL A 102 0.61 -7.34 -8.97
CA VAL A 102 -0.54 -7.75 -8.16
C VAL A 102 -0.92 -9.20 -8.42
N VAL A 103 -1.01 -9.62 -9.69
CA VAL A 103 -1.37 -11.00 -10.02
C VAL A 103 -0.33 -11.99 -9.48
N ASN A 104 0.96 -11.68 -9.60
CA ASN A 104 2.03 -12.52 -9.07
C ASN A 104 1.92 -12.69 -7.55
N GLU A 105 1.78 -11.59 -6.80
CA GLU A 105 1.72 -11.66 -5.33
C GLU A 105 0.42 -12.30 -4.82
N VAL A 106 -0.70 -12.12 -5.53
CA VAL A 106 -1.93 -12.87 -5.24
C VAL A 106 -1.71 -14.37 -5.43
N GLU A 107 -1.06 -14.79 -6.51
CA GLU A 107 -0.75 -16.20 -6.74
C GLU A 107 0.13 -16.80 -5.63
N ARG A 108 1.20 -16.09 -5.24
CA ARG A 108 2.08 -16.49 -4.12
C ARG A 108 1.31 -16.64 -2.81
N ALA A 109 0.42 -15.70 -2.50
CA ALA A 109 -0.41 -15.73 -1.31
C ALA A 109 -1.39 -16.92 -1.33
N VAL A 110 -2.03 -17.19 -2.48
CA VAL A 110 -2.94 -18.34 -2.61
C VAL A 110 -2.17 -19.65 -2.48
N LEU A 111 -1.01 -19.80 -3.12
CA LEU A 111 -0.16 -21.01 -2.97
C LEU A 111 0.24 -21.23 -1.51
N SER A 112 0.70 -20.18 -0.83
CA SER A 112 1.04 -20.24 0.60
C SER A 112 -0.15 -20.67 1.45
N SER A 113 -1.35 -20.15 1.17
CA SER A 113 -2.57 -20.51 1.90
C SER A 113 -3.00 -21.97 1.71
N GLU A 114 -2.59 -22.59 0.59
CA GLU A 114 -2.80 -24.01 0.30
C GLU A 114 -1.69 -24.91 0.87
N GLY A 115 -0.69 -24.35 1.56
CA GLY A 115 0.48 -25.08 2.03
C GLY A 115 1.44 -25.49 0.91
N ARG A 116 1.39 -24.81 -0.24
CA ARG A 116 2.30 -25.01 -1.37
C ARG A 116 3.41 -23.97 -1.36
N ASP A 117 4.50 -24.31 -2.04
CA ASP A 117 5.63 -23.41 -2.23
C ASP A 117 5.23 -22.18 -3.07
N PRO A 118 5.30 -20.94 -2.53
CA PRO A 118 4.96 -19.73 -3.25
C PRO A 118 5.91 -19.44 -4.43
N ASP A 119 7.14 -19.95 -4.43
CA ASP A 119 8.10 -19.66 -5.50
C ASP A 119 7.71 -20.32 -6.83
N ARG A 120 6.80 -21.31 -6.79
CA ARG A 120 6.16 -21.86 -8.00
C ARG A 120 5.35 -20.85 -8.81
N ALA A 121 4.90 -19.74 -8.20
CA ALA A 121 4.25 -18.66 -8.94
C ALA A 121 5.18 -18.06 -10.02
N LEU A 122 6.49 -17.99 -9.73
CA LEU A 122 7.48 -17.48 -10.68
C LEU A 122 7.84 -18.50 -11.76
N GLU A 123 7.74 -19.79 -11.44
CA GLU A 123 8.10 -20.87 -12.35
C GLU A 123 6.97 -21.22 -13.33
N GLU A 124 5.76 -21.42 -12.81
CA GLU A 124 4.60 -21.96 -13.55
C GLU A 124 3.38 -21.02 -13.56
N GLY A 125 3.51 -19.85 -12.91
CA GLY A 125 2.40 -18.93 -12.69
C GLY A 125 2.10 -17.98 -13.84
N TYR A 126 1.42 -16.88 -13.53
CA TYR A 126 0.89 -15.95 -14.54
C TYR A 126 1.97 -15.33 -15.43
N LEU A 127 3.09 -14.91 -14.83
CA LEU A 127 4.17 -14.25 -15.58
C LEU A 127 4.80 -15.20 -16.61
N SER A 128 5.00 -16.47 -16.24
CA SER A 128 5.46 -17.51 -17.18
C SER A 128 4.47 -17.74 -18.33
N ARG A 129 3.16 -17.71 -18.06
CA ARG A 129 2.13 -17.85 -19.10
C ARG A 129 2.04 -16.64 -20.03
N VAL A 130 2.09 -15.42 -19.50
CA VAL A 130 2.14 -14.19 -20.31
C VAL A 130 3.37 -14.23 -21.21
N TRP A 131 4.52 -14.66 -20.69
CA TRP A 131 5.74 -14.77 -21.48
C TRP A 131 5.67 -15.83 -22.58
N ALA A 132 5.15 -17.02 -22.26
CA ALA A 132 4.91 -18.06 -23.25
C ALA A 132 3.98 -17.56 -24.37
N TRP A 133 2.92 -16.83 -24.00
CA TRP A 133 2.02 -16.19 -24.94
C TRP A 133 2.72 -15.15 -25.82
N LEU A 134 3.49 -14.22 -25.23
CA LEU A 134 4.24 -13.19 -25.97
C LEU A 134 5.24 -13.82 -26.96
N ASN A 135 5.96 -14.87 -26.55
CA ASN A 135 6.88 -15.61 -27.41
C ASN A 135 6.20 -16.38 -28.54
N SER A 136 4.95 -16.82 -28.36
CA SER A 136 4.21 -17.55 -29.39
C SER A 136 3.67 -16.64 -30.50
N GLU A 137 3.44 -15.36 -30.20
CA GLU A 137 2.77 -14.41 -31.09
C GLU A 137 3.68 -13.33 -31.67
N ILE A 138 4.87 -13.18 -31.12
CA ILE A 138 5.92 -12.37 -31.70
C ILE A 138 6.91 -13.40 -32.23
N ASP A 139 7.19 -13.40 -33.53
CA ASP A 139 8.27 -14.22 -34.12
C ASP A 139 9.61 -13.66 -33.59
N LEU A 140 9.86 -13.79 -32.28
CA LEU A 140 11.01 -13.30 -31.52
C LEU A 140 12.23 -14.16 -31.85
N ARG A 141 12.58 -14.23 -33.14
CA ARG A 141 13.86 -14.79 -33.60
C ARG A 141 15.06 -13.94 -33.13
N SER A 142 14.81 -12.75 -32.56
CA SER A 142 15.85 -11.82 -32.09
C SER A 142 16.03 -11.80 -30.56
N VAL A 143 15.12 -12.38 -29.77
CA VAL A 143 15.27 -12.48 -28.32
C VAL A 143 15.60 -13.94 -28.03
N GLY A 144 16.87 -14.21 -27.70
CA GLY A 144 17.47 -15.53 -27.62
C GLY A 144 16.52 -16.61 -27.09
N THR A 145 16.38 -17.67 -27.89
CA THR A 145 15.49 -18.84 -27.78
C THR A 145 15.69 -19.73 -26.53
N SER A 146 16.11 -19.17 -25.38
CA SER A 146 16.50 -19.95 -24.19
C SER A 146 16.00 -19.39 -22.85
N VAL A 147 15.04 -18.47 -22.85
CA VAL A 147 14.44 -17.97 -21.60
C VAL A 147 13.25 -18.86 -21.20
N THR A 148 13.50 -19.82 -20.30
CA THR A 148 12.47 -20.57 -19.56
C THR A 148 11.78 -19.68 -18.52
N GLY A 149 10.61 -20.08 -18.01
CA GLY A 149 9.83 -19.29 -17.03
C GLY A 149 10.63 -18.84 -15.80
N ALA A 150 11.49 -19.71 -15.24
CA ALA A 150 12.37 -19.36 -14.13
C ALA A 150 13.46 -18.33 -14.51
N ASN A 151 14.01 -18.40 -15.72
CA ASN A 151 15.00 -17.42 -16.21
C ASN A 151 14.37 -16.06 -16.52
N LEU A 152 13.08 -16.00 -16.80
CA LEU A 152 12.37 -14.78 -17.12
C LEU A 152 12.38 -13.76 -15.99
N ALA A 153 12.08 -14.19 -14.75
CA ALA A 153 12.02 -13.28 -13.60
C ALA A 153 13.39 -12.63 -13.34
N ILE A 154 14.47 -13.39 -13.54
CA ILE A 154 15.85 -12.92 -13.42
C ILE A 154 16.18 -11.92 -14.54
N GLU A 155 15.79 -12.22 -15.78
CA GLU A 155 16.02 -11.36 -16.95
C GLU A 155 15.23 -10.04 -16.87
N LEU A 156 13.95 -10.09 -16.46
CA LEU A 156 13.15 -8.89 -16.19
C LEU A 156 13.78 -8.04 -15.09
N LYS A 157 14.29 -8.65 -14.02
CA LYS A 157 14.95 -7.90 -12.95
C LYS A 157 16.26 -7.25 -13.39
N ASN A 158 17.07 -7.95 -14.16
CA ASN A 158 18.46 -7.57 -14.41
C ASN A 158 18.69 -6.80 -15.72
N ARG A 159 17.72 -6.79 -16.67
CA ARG A 159 17.90 -6.16 -17.99
C ARG A 159 16.85 -5.09 -18.29
N PRO A 160 17.21 -3.80 -18.19
CA PRO A 160 16.31 -2.69 -18.52
C PRO A 160 15.75 -2.73 -19.96
N SER A 161 16.58 -3.05 -20.97
CA SER A 161 16.13 -3.15 -22.37
C SER A 161 15.09 -4.24 -22.56
N PHE A 162 15.27 -5.38 -21.89
CA PHE A 162 14.34 -6.49 -21.93
C PHE A 162 13.00 -6.15 -21.26
N ARG A 163 13.02 -5.46 -20.10
CA ARG A 163 11.79 -4.91 -19.50
C ARG A 163 11.03 -4.01 -20.47
N GLN A 164 11.76 -3.17 -21.22
CA GLN A 164 11.15 -2.24 -22.17
C GLN A 164 10.57 -2.94 -23.40
N GLU A 165 11.21 -4.01 -23.88
CA GLU A 165 10.67 -4.88 -24.94
C GLU A 165 9.38 -5.56 -24.47
N VAL A 166 9.38 -6.16 -23.27
CA VAL A 166 8.18 -6.77 -22.67
C VAL A 166 7.06 -5.74 -22.52
N ARG A 167 7.39 -4.54 -22.01
CA ARG A 167 6.42 -3.45 -21.86
C ARG A 167 5.80 -3.06 -23.21
N SER A 168 6.63 -2.95 -24.26
CA SER A 168 6.17 -2.60 -25.61
C SER A 168 5.28 -3.70 -26.22
N ALA A 169 5.66 -4.96 -26.02
CA ALA A 169 4.90 -6.11 -26.48
C ALA A 169 3.53 -6.23 -25.80
N VAL A 170 3.48 -6.01 -24.48
CA VAL A 170 2.22 -6.02 -23.73
C VAL A 170 1.36 -4.81 -24.09
N ALA A 171 1.95 -3.62 -24.27
CA ALA A 171 1.22 -2.42 -24.66
C ALA A 171 0.49 -2.58 -26.01
N ALA A 172 1.11 -3.27 -26.98
CA ALA A 172 0.49 -3.55 -28.28
C ALA A 172 -0.76 -4.44 -28.19
N ARG A 173 -0.94 -5.15 -27.06
CA ARG A 173 -2.03 -6.13 -26.85
C ARG A 173 -2.66 -5.98 -25.46
N LEU A 174 -2.71 -4.74 -24.97
CA LEU A 174 -3.09 -4.41 -23.59
C LEU A 174 -4.43 -5.04 -23.19
N THR A 175 -5.47 -4.92 -24.01
CA THR A 175 -6.80 -5.46 -23.71
C THR A 175 -6.76 -6.97 -23.41
N ARG A 176 -6.10 -7.75 -24.26
CA ARG A 176 -5.98 -9.20 -24.08
C ARG A 176 -5.19 -9.54 -22.81
N PHE A 177 -4.08 -8.86 -22.58
CA PHE A 177 -3.31 -9.04 -21.35
C PHE A 177 -4.15 -8.77 -20.10
N LEU A 178 -4.99 -7.72 -20.11
CA LEU A 178 -5.86 -7.40 -18.98
C LEU A 178 -6.97 -8.41 -18.79
N ASP A 179 -7.59 -8.89 -19.87
CA ASP A 179 -8.65 -9.89 -19.80
C ASP A 179 -8.12 -11.23 -19.28
N ASP A 180 -6.94 -11.65 -19.77
CA ASP A 180 -6.25 -12.85 -19.28
C ASP A 180 -5.85 -12.71 -17.80
N ALA A 181 -5.34 -11.54 -17.37
CA ALA A 181 -5.01 -11.26 -15.97
C ALA A 181 -6.23 -11.36 -15.06
N ARG A 182 -7.35 -10.75 -15.47
CA ARG A 182 -8.60 -10.75 -14.70
C ARG A 182 -9.17 -12.15 -14.60
N ALA A 183 -9.22 -12.89 -15.70
CA ALA A 183 -9.67 -14.29 -15.70
C ALA A 183 -8.79 -15.16 -14.79
N TYR A 184 -7.48 -14.93 -14.81
CA TYR A 184 -6.56 -15.67 -13.95
C TYR A 184 -6.79 -15.38 -12.47
N VAL A 185 -6.91 -14.11 -12.09
CA VAL A 185 -7.21 -13.71 -10.70
C VAL A 185 -8.54 -14.27 -10.22
N ALA A 186 -9.58 -14.27 -11.07
CA ALA A 186 -10.86 -14.87 -10.72
C ALA A 186 -10.72 -16.38 -10.43
N GLY A 187 -9.98 -17.11 -11.26
CA GLY A 187 -9.68 -18.52 -11.02
C GLY A 187 -8.86 -18.77 -9.75
N LEU A 188 -7.93 -17.88 -9.41
CA LEU A 188 -7.19 -17.93 -8.14
C LEU A 188 -8.12 -17.75 -6.93
N GLU A 189 -9.07 -16.82 -6.99
CA GLU A 189 -10.05 -16.60 -5.92
C GLU A 189 -10.97 -17.80 -5.74
N GLU A 190 -11.49 -18.37 -6.82
CA GLU A 190 -12.33 -19.58 -6.78
C GLU A 190 -11.59 -20.76 -6.15
N ARG A 191 -10.33 -20.96 -6.56
CA ARG A 191 -9.47 -22.01 -6.01
C ARG A 191 -9.20 -21.80 -4.51
N LEU A 192 -8.88 -20.58 -4.10
CA LEU A 192 -8.68 -20.21 -2.70
C LEU A 192 -9.92 -20.55 -1.86
N ARG A 193 -11.10 -20.12 -2.32
CA ARG A 193 -12.39 -20.37 -1.65
C ARG A 193 -12.60 -21.88 -1.43
N ALA A 194 -12.37 -22.68 -2.48
CA ALA A 194 -12.54 -24.13 -2.42
C ALA A 194 -11.54 -24.81 -1.45
N ALA A 195 -10.29 -24.35 -1.41
CA ALA A 195 -9.23 -24.98 -0.61
C ALA A 195 -9.25 -24.58 0.87
N THR A 196 -9.64 -23.34 1.18
CA THR A 196 -9.42 -22.75 2.52
C THR A 196 -10.71 -22.29 3.21
N GLY A 197 -11.82 -22.20 2.49
CA GLY A 197 -13.07 -21.63 3.02
C GLY A 197 -13.02 -20.12 3.26
N ARG A 198 -11.97 -19.41 2.80
CA ARG A 198 -11.93 -17.94 2.75
C ARG A 198 -13.06 -17.41 1.87
N ALA A 199 -13.56 -16.21 2.16
CA ALA A 199 -14.63 -15.58 1.39
C ALA A 199 -14.13 -14.91 0.09
N GLY A 200 -12.83 -14.65 -0.04
CA GLY A 200 -12.25 -14.01 -1.21
C GLY A 200 -10.87 -13.40 -0.92
N LEU A 201 -10.44 -12.47 -1.77
CA LEU A 201 -9.15 -11.79 -1.70
C LEU A 201 -9.28 -10.28 -1.44
N VAL A 202 -8.34 -9.71 -0.70
CA VAL A 202 -8.10 -8.26 -0.68
C VAL A 202 -6.61 -7.97 -0.85
N VAL A 203 -6.29 -7.14 -1.83
CA VAL A 203 -4.92 -6.68 -2.11
C VAL A 203 -4.74 -5.26 -1.63
N ALA A 204 -3.62 -5.00 -0.98
CA ALA A 204 -3.13 -3.67 -0.67
C ALA A 204 -1.74 -3.48 -1.31
N LEU A 205 -1.64 -2.57 -2.27
CA LEU A 205 -0.36 -2.13 -2.83
C LEU A 205 0.06 -0.85 -2.11
N ASP A 206 0.96 -1.01 -1.13
CA ASP A 206 1.50 0.06 -0.28
C ASP A 206 2.75 0.68 -0.90
N SER A 207 3.20 1.80 -0.36
CA SER A 207 4.40 2.56 -0.78
C SER A 207 4.37 3.17 -2.20
N LEU A 208 3.33 2.98 -3.01
CA LEU A 208 3.22 3.62 -4.33
C LEU A 208 3.21 5.16 -4.25
N GLU A 209 2.89 5.77 -3.11
CA GLU A 209 3.01 7.21 -2.91
C GLU A 209 4.47 7.72 -2.84
N LYS A 210 5.44 6.80 -2.75
CA LYS A 210 6.87 7.08 -2.88
C LYS A 210 7.32 7.24 -4.34
N LEU A 211 6.42 6.99 -5.30
CA LEU A 211 6.61 7.29 -6.72
C LEU A 211 6.79 8.79 -6.92
N ARG A 212 8.05 9.22 -6.86
CA ARG A 212 8.48 10.60 -6.81
C ARG A 212 9.57 10.88 -7.85
N GLY A 213 10.27 9.84 -8.33
CA GLY A 213 11.43 10.05 -9.18
C GLY A 213 12.56 10.80 -8.45
N MET A 214 13.66 11.01 -9.16
CA MET A 214 14.72 11.93 -8.75
C MET A 214 14.42 13.34 -9.29
N SER A 215 15.13 14.35 -8.82
CA SER A 215 14.93 15.76 -9.21
C SER A 215 14.90 15.99 -10.74
N THR A 216 15.51 15.10 -11.52
CA THR A 216 15.62 15.17 -12.98
C THR A 216 14.45 14.52 -13.74
N ASN A 217 13.63 13.68 -13.12
CA ASN A 217 12.51 12.98 -13.78
C ASN A 217 11.18 13.02 -13.00
N TRP A 218 11.09 13.85 -11.97
CA TRP A 218 9.90 13.99 -11.12
C TRP A 218 8.59 14.17 -11.92
N GLU A 219 8.57 15.08 -12.90
CA GLU A 219 7.35 15.37 -13.68
C GLU A 219 6.85 14.14 -14.44
N SER A 220 7.73 13.46 -15.18
CA SER A 220 7.34 12.29 -15.96
C SER A 220 6.86 11.12 -15.09
N VAL A 221 7.42 11.00 -13.88
CA VAL A 221 7.01 9.99 -12.89
C VAL A 221 5.62 10.30 -12.34
N ILE A 222 5.34 11.55 -11.94
CA ILE A 222 4.00 11.94 -11.47
C ILE A 222 2.96 11.83 -12.59
N ASP A 223 3.29 12.28 -13.80
CA ASP A 223 2.41 12.19 -14.97
C ASP A 223 2.07 10.72 -15.29
N SER A 224 3.00 9.80 -15.05
CA SER A 224 2.73 8.37 -15.20
C SER A 224 1.71 7.85 -14.18
N ALA A 225 1.81 8.30 -12.93
CA ALA A 225 0.82 7.96 -11.89
C ALA A 225 -0.56 8.51 -12.24
N GLU A 226 -0.63 9.73 -12.78
CA GLU A 226 -1.88 10.36 -13.21
C GLU A 226 -2.53 9.65 -14.39
N ARG A 227 -1.72 9.25 -15.35
CA ARG A 227 -2.20 8.47 -16.49
C ARG A 227 -2.77 7.13 -16.02
N VAL A 228 -2.03 6.39 -15.19
CA VAL A 228 -2.45 5.08 -14.68
C VAL A 228 -3.70 5.16 -13.81
N PHE A 229 -3.68 5.98 -12.75
CA PHE A 229 -4.74 6.01 -11.74
C PHE A 229 -5.86 7.00 -12.05
N GLY A 230 -5.71 7.79 -13.10
CA GLY A 230 -6.71 8.71 -13.61
C GLY A 230 -7.31 8.25 -14.93
N GLN A 231 -6.55 8.40 -16.01
CA GLN A 231 -7.03 8.15 -17.38
C GLN A 231 -7.27 6.66 -17.67
N HIS A 232 -6.54 5.77 -16.99
CA HIS A 232 -6.59 4.33 -17.19
C HIS A 232 -6.95 3.56 -15.92
N ALA A 233 -7.66 4.22 -14.99
CA ALA A 233 -7.98 3.66 -13.68
C ALA A 233 -8.77 2.35 -13.78
N GLU A 234 -9.58 2.18 -14.82
CA GLU A 234 -10.33 0.97 -15.13
C GLU A 234 -9.43 -0.23 -15.46
N HIS A 235 -8.23 0.00 -15.99
CA HIS A 235 -7.33 -1.07 -16.38
C HIS A 235 -6.59 -1.68 -15.18
N VAL A 236 -6.39 -0.93 -14.10
CA VAL A 236 -5.81 -1.46 -12.85
C VAL A 236 -6.86 -2.07 -11.91
N ARG A 237 -8.15 -2.05 -12.29
CA ARG A 237 -9.23 -2.74 -11.57
C ARG A 237 -9.23 -4.22 -11.91
N LEU A 238 -9.05 -5.03 -10.87
CA LEU A 238 -9.11 -6.49 -10.90
C LEU A 238 -10.44 -6.99 -10.29
N PRO A 239 -10.86 -8.22 -10.58
CA PRO A 239 -12.11 -8.78 -10.05
C PRO A 239 -12.01 -9.20 -8.57
N ILE A 240 -11.23 -8.46 -7.77
CA ILE A 240 -10.99 -8.67 -6.34
C ILE A 240 -10.92 -7.32 -5.63
N HIS A 241 -11.03 -7.32 -4.29
CA HIS A 241 -10.87 -6.10 -3.51
C HIS A 241 -9.44 -5.57 -3.63
N THR A 242 -9.28 -4.27 -3.92
CA THR A 242 -7.98 -3.62 -4.13
C THR A 242 -7.93 -2.26 -3.43
N VAL A 243 -6.79 -2.02 -2.77
CA VAL A 243 -6.40 -0.74 -2.18
C VAL A 243 -5.03 -0.38 -2.71
N TYR A 244 -4.92 0.74 -3.43
CA TYR A 244 -3.64 1.22 -3.95
C TYR A 244 -3.28 2.52 -3.25
N THR A 245 -2.11 2.57 -2.62
CA THR A 245 -1.59 3.87 -2.19
C THR A 245 -1.20 4.69 -3.42
N VAL A 246 -1.35 6.00 -3.35
CA VAL A 246 -1.01 6.89 -4.46
C VAL A 246 -0.34 8.18 -3.98
N PRO A 247 0.50 8.82 -4.81
CA PRO A 247 1.08 10.12 -4.48
C PRO A 247 0.02 11.15 -4.09
N ALA A 248 0.27 11.93 -3.03
CA ALA A 248 -0.68 12.93 -2.54
C ALA A 248 -1.04 14.01 -3.59
N ALA A 249 -0.16 14.23 -4.58
CA ALA A 249 -0.42 15.10 -5.71
C ALA A 249 -1.70 14.70 -6.50
N LEU A 250 -2.06 13.41 -6.50
CA LEU A 250 -3.26 12.93 -7.18
C LEU A 250 -4.57 13.39 -6.53
N VAL A 251 -4.57 13.79 -5.25
CA VAL A 251 -5.80 14.21 -4.54
C VAL A 251 -6.47 15.40 -5.23
N ALA A 252 -5.67 16.35 -5.72
CA ALA A 252 -6.20 17.53 -6.39
C ALA A 252 -6.73 17.24 -7.81
N ARG A 253 -6.34 16.09 -8.39
CA ARG A 253 -6.53 15.76 -9.81
C ARG A 253 -7.46 14.57 -10.03
N GLN A 254 -7.79 13.82 -8.98
CA GLN A 254 -8.63 12.62 -9.04
C GLN A 254 -9.84 12.71 -8.10
N LYS A 255 -10.99 12.26 -8.60
CA LYS A 255 -12.19 12.09 -7.78
C LYS A 255 -12.09 10.78 -7.01
N HIS A 256 -12.58 10.75 -5.77
CA HIS A 256 -12.68 9.53 -4.94
C HIS A 256 -11.34 8.92 -4.47
N VAL A 257 -10.34 9.75 -4.20
CA VAL A 257 -9.15 9.33 -3.46
C VAL A 257 -9.44 9.44 -1.95
N GLU A 258 -9.31 8.33 -1.24
CA GLU A 258 -9.45 8.30 0.21
C GLU A 258 -8.21 8.94 0.86
N PHE A 259 -8.41 9.98 1.66
CA PHE A 259 -7.32 10.71 2.32
C PHE A 259 -7.31 10.41 3.81
N MET A 260 -6.18 9.94 4.34
CA MET A 260 -5.99 9.81 5.78
C MET A 260 -5.67 11.18 6.40
N PRO A 261 -6.54 11.71 7.27
CA PRO A 261 -6.29 12.99 7.92
C PRO A 261 -5.14 12.89 8.92
N ALA A 262 -4.45 14.02 9.11
CA ALA A 262 -3.54 14.20 10.24
C ALA A 262 -4.32 14.26 11.56
N ILE A 263 -3.61 14.15 12.69
CA ILE A 263 -4.24 14.22 14.01
C ILE A 263 -4.60 15.67 14.29
N LYS A 264 -5.84 15.93 14.69
CA LYS A 264 -6.32 17.30 14.91
C LYS A 264 -5.77 17.83 16.23
N VAL A 265 -4.86 18.80 16.20
CA VAL A 265 -4.29 19.43 17.41
C VAL A 265 -4.90 20.80 17.74
N ALA A 266 -5.65 21.39 16.79
CA ALA A 266 -6.37 22.64 16.97
C ALA A 266 -7.62 22.70 16.09
N ASP A 267 -8.62 23.47 16.52
CA ASP A 267 -9.75 23.89 15.71
C ASP A 267 -9.36 25.00 14.72
N ARG A 268 -10.25 25.28 13.76
CA ARG A 268 -10.06 26.34 12.76
C ARG A 268 -9.80 27.72 13.37
N ASP A 269 -10.38 27.99 14.54
CA ASP A 269 -10.21 29.25 15.29
C ASP A 269 -8.95 29.26 16.17
N GLY A 270 -8.09 28.24 16.06
CA GLY A 270 -6.83 28.12 16.80
C GLY A 270 -6.96 27.56 18.22
N ARG A 271 -8.19 27.26 18.67
CA ARG A 271 -8.43 26.61 19.97
C ARG A 271 -7.77 25.22 20.01
N PRO A 272 -7.05 24.84 21.08
CA PRO A 272 -6.46 23.51 21.19
C PRO A 272 -7.53 22.41 21.08
N ASN A 273 -7.17 21.28 20.46
CA ASN A 273 -7.99 20.08 20.45
C ASN A 273 -7.41 19.07 21.47
N PRO A 274 -8.01 18.91 22.66
CA PRO A 274 -7.46 18.05 23.71
C PRO A 274 -7.39 16.58 23.32
N VAL A 275 -8.34 16.08 22.51
CA VAL A 275 -8.38 14.68 22.07
C VAL A 275 -7.13 14.35 21.27
N GLY A 276 -6.81 15.14 20.25
CA GLY A 276 -5.62 14.92 19.43
C GLY A 276 -4.31 15.19 20.16
N ILE A 277 -4.28 16.21 21.03
CA ILE A 277 -3.10 16.51 21.86
C ILE A 277 -2.81 15.33 22.81
N ASN A 278 -3.82 14.82 23.50
CA ASN A 278 -3.67 13.70 24.42
C ASN A 278 -3.31 12.41 23.69
N GLY A 279 -3.89 12.15 22.51
CA GLY A 279 -3.53 11.00 21.68
C GLY A 279 -2.06 11.02 21.26
N LEU A 280 -1.56 12.17 20.82
CA LEU A 280 -0.15 12.35 20.48
C LEU A 280 0.77 12.27 21.70
N ARG A 281 0.33 12.76 22.86
CA ARG A 281 1.08 12.61 24.12
C ARG A 281 1.28 11.13 24.46
N ARG A 282 0.21 10.34 24.45
CA ARG A 282 0.27 8.88 24.69
C ARG A 282 1.16 8.16 23.69
N LEU A 283 1.14 8.57 22.43
CA LEU A 283 2.04 8.03 21.41
C LEU A 283 3.52 8.26 21.77
N VAL A 284 3.85 9.46 22.25
CA VAL A 284 5.22 9.78 22.68
C VAL A 284 5.58 8.99 23.94
N GLU A 285 4.67 8.89 24.90
CA GLU A 285 4.85 8.10 26.14
C GLU A 285 5.14 6.63 25.85
N GLN A 286 4.46 6.03 24.87
CA GLN A 286 4.66 4.63 24.48
C GLN A 286 5.97 4.41 23.72
N ARG A 287 6.41 5.40 22.93
CA ARG A 287 7.55 5.27 22.01
C ARG A 287 8.88 5.73 22.60
N ILE A 288 8.85 6.53 23.66
CA ILE A 288 10.03 7.10 24.30
C ILE A 288 9.99 6.75 25.80
N PRO A 289 11.01 6.04 26.33
CA PRO A 289 11.11 5.73 27.75
C PRO A 289 11.01 6.97 28.64
N GLU A 290 10.49 6.81 29.86
CA GLU A 290 10.31 7.92 30.79
C GLU A 290 11.63 8.64 31.09
N GLU A 291 12.73 7.90 31.21
CA GLU A 291 14.05 8.45 31.49
C GLU A 291 14.50 9.41 30.38
N ALA A 292 14.33 8.99 29.13
CA ALA A 292 14.65 9.82 27.96
C ALA A 292 13.71 11.02 27.84
N ARG A 293 12.41 10.87 28.17
CA ARG A 293 11.47 11.99 28.19
C ARG A 293 11.81 13.00 29.29
N ALA A 294 12.25 12.52 30.46
CA ALA A 294 12.67 13.36 31.57
C ALA A 294 13.94 14.15 31.23
N GLU A 295 14.88 13.54 30.52
CA GLU A 295 16.08 14.22 30.01
C GLU A 295 15.74 15.30 28.97
N LEU A 296 14.84 15.00 28.03
CA LEU A 296 14.47 15.93 26.95
C LEU A 296 13.58 17.10 27.40
N PHE A 297 12.63 16.84 28.30
CA PHE A 297 11.56 17.80 28.63
C PHE A 297 11.51 18.20 30.11
N GLY A 298 12.44 17.70 30.93
CA GLY A 298 12.33 17.80 32.38
C GLY A 298 11.20 16.92 32.93
N SER A 299 10.76 17.19 34.15
CA SER A 299 9.77 16.38 34.86
C SER A 299 8.51 17.16 35.23
N GLY A 300 7.44 16.44 35.54
CA GLY A 300 6.18 17.01 36.03
C GLY A 300 5.53 17.97 35.03
N GLU A 301 5.09 19.13 35.50
CA GLU A 301 4.38 20.09 34.64
C GLU A 301 5.23 20.67 33.50
N GLN A 302 6.55 20.78 33.71
CA GLN A 302 7.45 21.28 32.66
C GLN A 302 7.45 20.33 31.47
N GLN A 303 7.53 19.02 31.74
CA GLN A 303 7.46 17.96 30.75
C GLN A 303 6.17 18.07 29.92
N LEU A 304 5.03 18.19 30.60
CA LEU A 304 3.72 18.31 29.97
C LEU A 304 3.61 19.55 29.08
N ARG A 305 4.08 20.71 29.54
CA ARG A 305 4.04 21.97 28.77
C ARG A 305 4.91 21.91 27.52
N LEU A 306 6.14 21.40 27.64
CA LEU A 306 7.07 21.31 26.51
C LEU A 306 6.60 20.30 25.47
N LEU A 307 6.10 19.14 25.92
CA LEU A 307 5.55 18.13 25.05
C LEU A 307 4.31 18.65 24.29
N GLU A 308 3.40 19.34 24.97
CA GLU A 308 2.26 19.97 24.31
C GLU A 308 2.70 21.05 23.31
N HIS A 309 3.71 21.86 23.65
CA HIS A 309 4.25 22.86 22.73
C HIS A 309 4.79 22.22 21.44
N MET A 310 5.54 21.12 21.56
CA MET A 310 6.04 20.36 20.40
C MET A 310 4.93 19.73 19.58
N ILE A 311 3.95 19.10 20.24
CA ILE A 311 2.78 18.51 19.57
C ILE A 311 2.07 19.57 18.74
N ARG A 312 1.81 20.76 19.30
CA ARG A 312 1.16 21.85 18.58
C ARG A 312 2.03 22.38 17.44
N ARG A 313 3.35 22.50 17.62
CA ARG A 313 4.29 22.89 16.55
C ARG A 313 4.35 21.89 15.40
N SER A 314 4.18 20.60 15.66
CA SER A 314 4.11 19.59 14.59
C SER A 314 2.86 19.68 13.73
N GLY A 315 1.86 20.48 14.13
CA GLY A 315 0.57 20.57 13.44
C GLY A 315 -0.22 19.26 13.44
N GLY A 316 0.12 18.33 14.33
CA GLY A 316 -0.47 16.98 14.37
C GLY A 316 0.08 16.00 13.34
N TYR A 317 1.19 16.36 12.68
CA TYR A 317 1.89 15.49 11.75
C TYR A 317 2.90 14.61 12.50
N LEU A 318 2.59 13.31 12.54
CA LEU A 318 3.34 12.32 13.31
C LEU A 318 4.84 12.29 12.96
N ARG A 319 5.18 12.38 11.67
CA ARG A 319 6.57 12.40 11.22
C ARG A 319 7.34 13.59 11.76
N GLU A 320 6.78 14.80 11.65
CA GLU A 320 7.42 16.01 12.20
C GLU A 320 7.59 15.88 13.71
N LEU A 321 6.57 15.41 14.43
CA LEU A 321 6.68 15.20 15.87
C LEU A 321 7.83 14.25 16.20
N VAL A 322 7.86 13.05 15.61
CA VAL A 322 8.90 12.05 15.88
C VAL A 322 10.28 12.53 15.44
N ARG A 323 10.38 13.31 14.34
CA ARG A 323 11.65 13.90 13.89
C ARG A 323 12.16 14.94 14.89
N SER A 324 11.31 15.84 15.37
CA SER A 324 11.69 16.83 16.37
C SER A 324 12.07 16.23 17.73
N LEU A 325 11.68 14.98 18.02
CA LEU A 325 12.09 14.27 19.23
C LEU A 325 13.47 13.60 19.10
N ARG A 326 14.08 13.61 17.91
CA ARG A 326 15.42 13.06 17.65
C ARG A 326 16.51 14.13 17.56
N GLU A 327 16.13 15.37 17.25
CA GLU A 327 17.00 16.54 17.11
C GLU A 327 17.15 17.25 18.46
#